data_AF-A0A7Y9WVL2-F1
#
_entry.id   AF-A0A7Y9WVL2-F1
#
_cell.length_a   1.000
_cell.length_b   1.000
_cell.length_c   1.000
_cell.angle_alpha   90.00
_cell.angle_beta   90.00
_cell.angle_gamma   90.00
#
_symmetry.space_group_name_H-M   'P 1'
#
loop_
_entity.id
_entity.type
_entity.pdbx_description
1 polymer ?
#
loop_
_entity_poly.entity_id
_entity_poly.type
_entity_poly.pdbx_seq_one_letter_code
_entity_poly.pdbx_strand_id
1 'polypeptide(L)'
;MAKSLDVSSPAARREALRMVDVDDPGPQHAMLREIFDLERTWREGPDPGERDEYEQIYVAAFLLFLIGDPADSPRLYEAKFRTGDMDLGIGFDAQAIFGAGRRETLQWLLDNGHTDEHAHLSEWLSQGEDPKIEDWATHVRRYFYSPDGLLCLDPLQTHVTRQTSALLRVSGST
;
A
#
# COMPACT_ATOMS: atom_id res chain seq x y z
N MET A 1 0.60 -18.45 21.61
CA MET A 1 0.78 -17.00 21.80
C MET A 1 1.82 -16.54 20.81
N ALA A 2 1.42 -15.79 19.78
CA ALA A 2 2.37 -15.20 18.85
C ALA A 2 3.21 -14.18 19.61
N LYS A 3 4.53 -14.26 19.46
CA LYS A 3 5.46 -13.28 20.04
C LYS A 3 5.15 -11.93 19.38
N SER A 4 4.84 -10.91 20.18
CA SER A 4 4.71 -9.54 19.67
C SER A 4 6.02 -9.16 18.99
N LEU A 5 5.98 -8.84 17.71
CA LEU A 5 7.13 -8.31 16.99
C LEU A 5 7.35 -6.86 17.44
N ASP A 6 8.60 -6.46 17.56
CA ASP A 6 8.96 -5.06 17.79
C ASP A 6 8.84 -4.31 16.47
N VAL A 7 8.07 -3.22 16.46
CA VAL A 7 7.83 -2.34 15.30
C VAL A 7 8.20 -0.89 15.60
N SER A 8 8.94 -0.64 16.68
CA SER A 8 9.25 0.70 17.18
C SER A 8 10.21 1.50 16.28
N SER A 9 11.05 0.83 15.49
CA SER A 9 12.01 1.48 14.58
C SER A 9 11.71 1.16 13.10
N PRO A 10 12.09 2.04 12.15
CA PRO A 10 11.93 1.74 10.71
C PRO A 10 12.57 0.41 10.30
N ALA A 11 13.78 0.13 10.79
CA ALA A 11 14.44 -1.15 10.52
C ALA A 11 13.63 -2.35 11.05
N ALA A 12 13.07 -2.25 12.26
CA ALA A 12 12.26 -3.32 12.83
C ALA A 12 10.94 -3.53 12.07
N ARG A 13 10.31 -2.45 11.59
CA ARG A 13 9.12 -2.51 10.74
C ARG A 13 9.41 -3.17 9.40
N ARG A 14 10.53 -2.85 8.76
CA ARG A 14 10.98 -3.51 7.53
C ARG A 14 11.15 -5.02 7.73
N GLU A 15 11.82 -5.44 8.81
CA GLU A 15 11.94 -6.87 9.11
C GLU A 15 10.59 -7.52 9.41
N ALA A 16 9.71 -6.85 10.15
CA ALA A 16 8.37 -7.36 10.43
C ALA A 16 7.56 -7.56 9.14
N LEU A 17 7.63 -6.63 8.19
CA LEU A 17 6.97 -6.75 6.87
C LEU A 17 7.53 -7.93 6.06
N ARG A 18 8.83 -8.21 6.12
CA ARG A 18 9.42 -9.38 5.43
C ARG A 18 8.92 -10.72 5.96
N MET A 19 8.38 -10.76 7.17
CA MET A 19 7.86 -11.97 7.81
C MET A 19 6.37 -12.22 7.50
N VAL A 20 5.69 -11.28 6.84
CA VAL A 20 4.28 -11.42 6.46
C VAL A 20 4.19 -12.25 5.19
N ASP A 21 3.34 -13.29 5.22
CA ASP A 21 2.97 -14.01 4.02
C ASP A 21 2.01 -13.14 3.19
N VAL A 22 2.43 -12.78 1.98
CA VAL A 22 1.63 -11.93 1.09
C VAL A 22 0.37 -12.65 0.58
N ASP A 23 0.34 -13.99 0.60
CA ASP A 23 -0.82 -14.77 0.18
C ASP A 23 -1.81 -15.00 1.33
N ASP A 24 -1.38 -14.80 2.59
CA ASP A 24 -2.24 -14.83 3.78
C ASP A 24 -1.77 -13.82 4.85
N PRO A 25 -1.98 -12.50 4.63
CA PRO A 25 -1.56 -11.46 5.57
C PRO A 25 -2.48 -11.31 6.79
N GLY A 26 -3.63 -12.00 6.80
CA GLY A 26 -4.67 -11.87 7.83
C GLY A 26 -4.18 -12.07 9.27
N PRO A 27 -3.32 -13.06 9.58
CA PRO A 27 -2.82 -13.28 10.94
C PRO A 27 -2.03 -12.09 11.51
N GLN A 28 -1.50 -11.20 10.67
CA GLN A 28 -0.69 -10.04 11.06
C GLN A 28 -1.45 -8.72 10.96
N HIS A 29 -2.77 -8.74 10.75
CA HIS A 29 -3.58 -7.53 10.51
C HIS A 29 -3.37 -6.39 11.52
N ALA A 30 -3.38 -6.71 12.82
CA ALA A 30 -3.18 -5.72 13.87
C ALA A 30 -1.78 -5.06 13.79
N MET A 31 -0.75 -5.86 13.53
CA MET A 31 0.62 -5.36 13.35
C MET A 31 0.73 -4.48 12.09
N LEU A 32 0.05 -4.85 11.00
CA LEU A 32 0.05 -4.08 9.77
C LEU A 32 -0.61 -2.70 9.95
N ARG A 33 -1.70 -2.63 10.71
CA ARG A 33 -2.32 -1.35 11.10
C ARG A 33 -1.34 -0.49 11.91
N GLU A 34 -0.67 -1.08 12.88
CA GLU A 34 0.32 -0.38 13.71
C GLU A 34 1.51 0.14 12.90
N ILE A 35 2.07 -0.69 12.00
CA ILE A 35 3.15 -0.28 11.09
C ILE A 35 2.68 0.87 10.20
N PHE A 36 1.48 0.77 9.61
CA PHE A 36 0.95 1.83 8.75
C PHE A 36 0.81 3.16 9.50
N ASP A 37 0.25 3.14 10.71
CA ASP A 37 0.04 4.33 11.52
C ASP A 37 1.38 4.97 11.93
N LEU A 38 2.37 4.16 12.33
CA LEU A 38 3.72 4.64 12.67
C LEU A 38 4.44 5.26 11.47
N GLU A 39 4.40 4.62 10.31
CA GLU A 39 5.02 5.12 9.08
C GLU A 39 4.33 6.39 8.57
N ARG A 40 3.00 6.50 8.72
CA ARG A 40 2.24 7.72 8.37
C ARG A 40 2.67 8.89 9.27
N THR A 41 2.67 8.69 10.59
CA THR A 41 3.10 9.72 11.54
C THR A 41 4.55 10.15 11.31
N TRP A 42 5.43 9.22 10.97
CA TRP A 42 6.82 9.53 10.66
C TRP A 42 6.95 10.43 9.42
N ARG A 43 6.18 10.16 8.35
CA ARG A 43 6.16 10.98 7.12
C ARG A 43 5.59 12.38 7.32
N GLU A 44 4.63 12.53 8.22
CA GLU A 44 4.08 13.83 8.61
C GLU A 44 5.03 14.63 9.51
N GLY A 45 6.11 13.99 9.98
CA GLY A 45 7.14 14.58 10.83
C GLY A 45 8.08 15.55 10.10
N PRO A 46 8.86 16.34 10.87
CA PRO A 46 9.75 17.37 10.33
C PRO A 46 11.03 16.83 9.66
N ASP A 47 11.32 15.54 9.82
CA ASP A 47 12.49 14.87 9.25
C ASP A 47 12.03 13.76 8.30
N PRO A 48 11.76 14.09 7.02
CA PRO A 48 11.44 13.09 6.03
C PRO A 48 12.75 12.31 5.78
N GLY A 49 12.93 11.18 6.46
CA GLY A 49 14.22 10.48 6.50
C GLY A 49 14.63 9.81 5.20
N GLU A 50 15.49 8.78 5.31
CA GLU A 50 16.21 8.26 4.15
C GLU A 50 15.32 7.48 3.17
N ARG A 51 15.72 7.50 1.90
CA ARG A 51 14.91 7.22 0.69
C ARG A 51 14.21 5.86 0.63
N ASP A 52 14.61 4.88 1.44
CA ASP A 52 14.04 3.52 1.44
C ASP A 52 13.03 3.28 2.58
N GLU A 53 12.94 4.18 3.56
CA GLU A 53 11.97 4.09 4.65
C GLU A 53 10.55 4.41 4.16
N TYR A 54 10.47 5.22 3.09
CA TYR A 54 9.22 5.59 2.43
C TYR A 54 8.45 4.39 1.86
N GLU A 55 9.09 3.30 1.44
CA GLU A 55 8.36 2.22 0.79
C GLU A 55 7.52 1.36 1.75
N GLN A 56 7.82 1.40 3.05
CA GLN A 56 7.17 0.56 4.07
C GLN A 56 5.68 0.86 4.23
N ILE A 57 5.28 2.14 4.20
CA ILE A 57 3.86 2.51 4.28
C ILE A 57 3.06 1.95 3.11
N TYR A 58 3.66 1.88 1.92
CA TYR A 58 3.00 1.37 0.72
C TYR A 58 2.86 -0.16 0.76
N VAL A 59 3.87 -0.85 1.28
CA VAL A 59 3.78 -2.29 1.55
C VAL A 59 2.69 -2.59 2.58
N ALA A 60 2.66 -1.83 3.69
CA ALA A 60 1.63 -2.00 4.72
C ALA A 60 0.23 -1.72 4.16
N ALA A 61 0.05 -0.64 3.40
CA ALA A 61 -1.19 -0.35 2.69
C ALA A 61 -1.64 -1.49 1.76
N PHE A 62 -0.71 -2.03 0.97
CA PHE A 62 -1.01 -3.13 0.05
C PHE A 62 -1.43 -4.39 0.80
N LEU A 63 -0.78 -4.73 1.91
CA LEU A 63 -1.16 -5.89 2.72
C LEU A 63 -2.52 -5.69 3.39
N LEU A 64 -2.82 -4.48 3.89
CA LEU A 64 -4.16 -4.14 4.38
C LEU A 64 -5.22 -4.24 3.28
N PHE A 65 -4.89 -3.80 2.07
CA PHE A 65 -5.75 -3.97 0.89
C PHE A 65 -6.02 -5.46 0.62
N LEU A 66 -5.00 -6.33 0.68
CA LEU A 66 -5.17 -7.77 0.46
C LEU A 66 -6.02 -8.44 1.56
N ILE A 67 -5.94 -7.96 2.80
CA ILE A 67 -6.82 -8.42 3.89
C ILE A 67 -8.28 -8.06 3.60
N GLY A 68 -8.52 -6.89 3.02
CA GLY A 68 -9.84 -6.47 2.57
C GLY A 68 -10.84 -6.20 3.70
N ASP A 69 -10.38 -5.81 4.89
CA ASP A 69 -11.27 -5.33 5.95
C ASP A 69 -11.71 -3.89 5.63
N PRO A 70 -13.02 -3.63 5.40
CA PRO A 70 -13.49 -2.29 5.08
C PRO A 70 -13.24 -1.27 6.21
N ALA A 71 -12.99 -1.71 7.45
CA ALA A 71 -12.62 -0.83 8.55
C ALA A 71 -11.21 -0.18 8.38
N ASP A 72 -10.40 -0.65 7.43
CA ASP A 72 -9.15 0.02 7.07
C ASP A 72 -9.32 1.20 6.13
N SER A 73 -10.46 1.29 5.44
CA SER A 73 -10.72 2.30 4.41
C SER A 73 -10.57 3.74 4.92
N PRO A 74 -11.06 4.12 6.12
CA PRO A 74 -10.85 5.47 6.65
C PRO A 74 -9.37 5.81 6.84
N ARG A 75 -8.58 4.86 7.37
CA ARG A 75 -7.13 5.03 7.59
C ARG A 75 -6.39 5.25 6.26
N LEU A 76 -6.72 4.46 5.25
CA LEU A 76 -6.13 4.57 3.91
C LEU A 76 -6.59 5.84 3.19
N TYR A 77 -7.85 6.23 3.34
CA TYR A 77 -8.39 7.47 2.80
C TYR A 77 -7.68 8.70 3.39
N GLU A 78 -7.52 8.75 4.71
CA GLU A 78 -6.81 9.84 5.38
C GLU A 78 -5.39 10.00 4.83
N ALA A 79 -4.66 8.89 4.71
CA ALA A 79 -3.33 8.91 4.12
C ALA A 79 -3.34 9.45 2.67
N LYS A 80 -4.30 9.03 1.83
CA LYS A 80 -4.32 9.43 0.40
C LYS A 80 -4.67 10.90 0.22
N PHE A 81 -5.67 11.38 0.94
CA PHE A 81 -6.32 12.66 0.64
C PHE A 81 -6.08 13.74 1.70
N ARG A 82 -5.55 13.40 2.89
CA ARG A 82 -5.32 14.35 3.98
C ARG A 82 -3.86 14.49 4.39
N THR A 83 -2.98 13.55 4.05
CA THR A 83 -1.53 13.63 4.30
C THR A 83 -0.79 14.26 3.09
N GLY A 84 0.26 15.03 3.35
CA GLY A 84 1.08 15.68 2.31
C GLY A 84 1.86 14.68 1.45
N ASP A 85 1.72 14.79 0.12
CA ASP A 85 2.37 14.02 -0.96
C ASP A 85 2.72 12.55 -0.63
N MET A 86 1.69 11.69 -0.65
CA MET A 86 1.84 10.23 -0.63
C MET A 86 2.01 9.64 -2.05
N ASP A 87 2.21 10.48 -3.08
CA ASP A 87 2.27 10.05 -4.48
C ASP A 87 3.69 9.68 -4.94
N LEU A 88 4.68 9.72 -4.04
CA LEU A 88 6.06 9.36 -4.35
C LEU A 88 6.25 7.85 -4.50
N GLY A 89 6.81 7.40 -5.64
CA GLY A 89 7.13 6.01 -5.92
C GLY A 89 6.15 5.35 -6.88
N ILE A 90 5.45 4.30 -6.43
CA ILE A 90 4.59 3.46 -7.29
C ILE A 90 3.12 3.89 -7.32
N GLY A 91 2.79 4.97 -6.62
CA GLY A 91 1.42 5.44 -6.40
C GLY A 91 0.74 4.69 -5.25
N PHE A 92 0.57 5.38 -4.12
CA PHE A 92 -0.53 5.05 -3.23
C PHE A 92 -1.78 5.70 -3.82
N ASP A 93 -2.54 4.96 -4.62
CA ASP A 93 -3.71 5.48 -5.32
C ASP A 93 -5.01 5.17 -4.58
N ALA A 94 -6.11 5.82 -4.97
CA ALA A 94 -7.40 5.64 -4.34
C ALA A 94 -7.91 4.19 -4.40
N GLN A 95 -7.42 3.37 -5.35
CA GLN A 95 -7.63 1.93 -5.44
C GLN A 95 -7.27 1.20 -4.14
N ALA A 96 -6.24 1.65 -3.42
CA ALA A 96 -5.80 1.03 -2.16
C ALA A 96 -6.90 1.04 -1.08
N ILE A 97 -7.81 2.01 -1.15
CA ILE A 97 -8.90 2.19 -0.17
C ILE A 97 -9.96 1.08 -0.33
N PHE A 98 -10.03 0.43 -1.48
CA PHE A 98 -11.09 -0.53 -1.84
C PHE A 98 -10.68 -1.99 -1.65
N GLY A 99 -9.95 -2.34 -0.58
CA GLY A 99 -9.53 -3.72 -0.30
C GLY A 99 -10.70 -4.71 -0.20
N ALA A 100 -11.80 -4.29 0.43
CA ALA A 100 -13.05 -5.09 0.50
C ALA A 100 -13.82 -5.11 -0.83
N GLY A 101 -13.34 -4.42 -1.85
CA GLY A 101 -14.06 -4.11 -3.08
C GLY A 101 -14.99 -2.89 -2.95
N ARG A 102 -15.34 -2.30 -4.09
CA ARG A 102 -16.05 -1.01 -4.18
C ARG A 102 -17.35 -0.97 -3.37
N ARG A 103 -18.23 -1.94 -3.61
CA ARG A 103 -19.57 -1.97 -3.02
C ARG A 103 -19.51 -2.12 -1.49
N GLU A 104 -18.69 -3.05 -1.02
CA GLU A 104 -18.58 -3.35 0.42
C GLU A 104 -17.91 -2.20 1.17
N THR A 105 -16.83 -1.65 0.61
CA THR A 105 -16.14 -0.47 1.15
C THR A 105 -17.08 0.72 1.29
N LEU A 106 -17.79 1.10 0.21
CA LEU A 106 -18.72 2.23 0.24
C LEU A 106 -19.88 2.01 1.22
N GLN A 107 -20.47 0.81 1.22
CA GLN A 107 -21.56 0.50 2.14
C GLN A 107 -21.11 0.61 3.60
N TRP A 108 -19.94 0.05 3.92
CA TRP A 108 -19.40 0.11 5.28
C TRP A 108 -19.10 1.55 5.71
N LEU A 109 -18.51 2.37 4.84
CA LEU A 109 -18.25 3.78 5.14
C LEU A 109 -19.54 4.53 5.48
N LEU A 110 -20.59 4.31 4.68
CA LEU A 110 -21.89 4.93 4.91
C LEU A 110 -22.50 4.48 6.25
N ASP A 111 -22.50 3.17 6.52
CA ASP A 111 -23.11 2.58 7.73
C ASP A 111 -22.38 2.99 9.02
N ASN A 112 -21.10 3.36 8.93
CA ASN A 112 -20.27 3.74 10.07
C ASN A 112 -20.05 5.28 10.18
N GLY A 113 -20.79 6.08 9.40
CA GLY A 113 -20.79 7.54 9.54
C GLY A 113 -19.66 8.28 8.83
N HIS A 114 -18.91 7.62 7.95
CA HIS A 114 -17.89 8.22 7.08
C HIS A 114 -18.51 8.79 5.80
N THR A 115 -19.47 9.71 5.96
CA THR A 115 -20.30 10.21 4.86
C THR A 115 -19.52 11.02 3.83
N ASP A 116 -18.51 11.77 4.28
CA ASP A 116 -17.68 12.61 3.41
C ASP A 116 -16.74 11.75 2.57
N GLU A 117 -16.09 10.76 3.20
CA GLU A 117 -15.26 9.78 2.53
C GLU A 117 -16.07 8.98 1.50
N HIS A 118 -17.26 8.51 1.89
CA HIS A 118 -18.19 7.84 0.99
C HIS A 118 -18.54 8.71 -0.23
N ALA A 119 -18.92 9.97 0.00
CA ALA A 119 -19.32 10.88 -1.08
C ALA A 119 -18.17 11.14 -2.06
N HIS A 120 -16.98 11.44 -1.54
CA HIS A 120 -15.81 11.71 -2.37
C HIS A 120 -15.37 10.47 -3.17
N LEU A 121 -15.31 9.29 -2.55
CA LEU A 121 -14.96 8.05 -3.25
C LEU A 121 -16.01 7.64 -4.28
N SER A 122 -17.29 7.89 -4.02
CA SER A 122 -18.37 7.66 -4.99
C SER A 122 -18.25 8.58 -6.19
N GLU A 123 -17.91 9.86 -5.96
CA GLU A 123 -17.65 10.81 -7.03
C GLU A 123 -16.42 10.40 -7.84
N TRP A 124 -15.30 10.06 -7.19
CA TRP A 124 -14.08 9.59 -7.86
C TRP A 124 -14.38 8.39 -8.78
N LEU A 125 -15.14 7.39 -8.30
CA LEU A 125 -15.56 6.24 -9.11
C LEU A 125 -16.44 6.60 -10.31
N SER A 126 -17.10 7.76 -10.31
CA SER A 126 -17.98 8.21 -11.39
C SER A 126 -17.23 8.93 -12.53
N GLN A 127 -16.00 9.39 -12.28
CA GLN A 127 -15.30 10.31 -13.19
C GLN A 127 -14.48 9.65 -14.31
N GLY A 128 -14.24 8.33 -14.31
CA GLY A 128 -13.61 7.68 -15.47
C GLY A 128 -12.83 6.40 -15.20
N GLU A 129 -12.30 5.82 -16.29
CA GLU A 129 -11.61 4.52 -16.40
C GLU A 129 -10.28 4.47 -15.64
N ASP A 130 -10.32 4.55 -14.31
CA ASP A 130 -9.16 4.18 -13.49
C ASP A 130 -8.79 2.71 -13.77
N PRO A 131 -7.48 2.35 -13.77
CA PRO A 131 -7.08 0.95 -13.82
C PRO A 131 -7.88 0.19 -12.78
N LYS A 132 -8.38 -0.99 -13.19
CA LYS A 132 -9.23 -1.78 -12.31
C LYS A 132 -8.46 -2.02 -11.01
N ILE A 133 -9.17 -2.11 -9.90
CA ILE A 133 -8.57 -2.31 -8.57
C ILE A 133 -7.61 -3.52 -8.61
N GLU A 134 -7.96 -4.52 -9.41
CA GLU A 134 -7.18 -5.73 -9.67
C GLU A 134 -5.89 -5.48 -10.48
N ASP A 135 -5.93 -4.55 -11.44
CA ASP A 135 -4.75 -4.16 -12.22
C ASP A 135 -3.75 -3.41 -11.34
N TRP A 136 -4.25 -2.50 -10.48
CA TRP A 136 -3.45 -1.82 -9.47
C TRP A 136 -2.82 -2.83 -8.49
N ALA A 137 -3.61 -3.75 -7.94
CA ALA A 137 -3.10 -4.77 -7.01
C ALA A 137 -2.03 -5.66 -7.67
N THR A 138 -2.22 -6.03 -8.94
CA THR A 138 -1.24 -6.78 -9.71
C THR A 138 0.05 -5.99 -9.92
N HIS A 139 -0.05 -4.71 -10.22
CA HIS A 139 1.10 -3.82 -10.37
C HIS A 139 1.90 -3.72 -9.07
N VAL A 140 1.22 -3.43 -7.96
CA VAL A 140 1.83 -3.28 -6.63
C VAL A 140 2.48 -4.57 -6.16
N ARG A 141 1.82 -5.72 -6.36
CA ARG A 141 2.40 -7.03 -6.03
C ARG A 141 3.71 -7.26 -6.77
N ARG A 142 3.74 -7.02 -8.08
CA ARG A 142 4.95 -7.21 -8.91
C ARG A 142 6.06 -6.24 -8.57
N TYR A 143 5.72 -5.08 -8.04
CA TYR A 143 6.71 -4.11 -7.62
C TYR A 143 7.40 -4.54 -6.32
N PHE A 144 6.62 -4.90 -5.29
CA PHE A 144 7.16 -5.21 -3.97
C PHE A 144 7.57 -6.67 -3.78
N TYR A 145 6.99 -7.60 -4.52
CA TYR A 145 7.20 -9.03 -4.28
C TYR A 145 7.77 -9.73 -5.50
N SER A 146 8.74 -10.60 -5.25
CA SER A 146 9.18 -11.60 -6.23
C SER A 146 8.03 -12.56 -6.60
N PRO A 147 8.16 -13.32 -7.71
CA PRO A 147 7.19 -14.35 -8.06
C PRO A 147 6.93 -15.38 -6.96
N ASP A 148 7.94 -15.61 -6.09
CA ASP A 148 7.88 -16.56 -4.97
C ASP A 148 7.31 -15.93 -3.68
N GLY A 149 6.80 -14.69 -3.74
CA GLY A 149 6.18 -14.01 -2.59
C GLY A 149 7.16 -13.37 -1.61
N LEU A 150 8.46 -13.32 -1.94
CA LEU A 150 9.46 -12.64 -1.11
C LEU A 150 9.44 -11.13 -1.32
N LEU A 151 9.39 -10.36 -0.22
CA LEU A 151 9.40 -8.90 -0.21
C LEU A 151 10.77 -8.32 -0.61
N CYS A 152 10.77 -7.50 -1.66
CA CYS A 152 11.94 -6.87 -2.29
C CYS A 152 12.06 -5.38 -1.90
N LEU A 153 12.36 -5.11 -0.64
CA LEU A 153 12.57 -3.72 -0.13
C LEU A 153 14.04 -3.25 -0.16
N ASP A 154 14.96 -3.99 -0.80
CA ASP A 154 16.38 -3.65 -0.77
C ASP A 154 16.79 -2.67 -1.90
N PRO A 155 17.58 -1.62 -1.59
CA PRO A 155 17.92 -0.52 -2.51
C PRO A 155 18.63 -0.91 -3.80
N LEU A 156 19.18 -2.13 -3.89
CA LEU A 156 19.98 -2.60 -5.02
C LEU A 156 19.23 -3.52 -5.99
N GLN A 157 18.05 -4.04 -5.64
CA GLN A 157 17.27 -4.88 -6.56
C GLN A 157 16.31 -4.07 -7.43
N THR A 158 15.81 -2.95 -6.92
CA THR A 158 14.90 -2.07 -7.66
C THR A 158 15.57 -1.43 -8.88
N HIS A 159 16.90 -1.24 -8.88
CA HIS A 159 17.61 -0.63 -10.02
C HIS A 159 18.04 -1.60 -11.13
N VAL A 160 18.31 -2.87 -10.84
CA VAL A 160 18.79 -3.83 -11.85
C VAL A 160 17.65 -4.29 -12.77
N THR A 161 16.43 -4.41 -12.25
CA THR A 161 15.23 -4.73 -13.06
C THR A 161 14.67 -3.51 -13.81
N ARG A 162 15.02 -2.28 -13.38
CA ARG A 162 14.58 -1.03 -14.02
C ARG A 162 15.27 -0.75 -15.36
N GLN A 163 16.47 -1.28 -15.62
CA GLN A 163 17.15 -1.11 -16.93
C GLN A 163 16.76 -2.14 -17.99
N THR A 164 16.42 -3.37 -17.61
CA THR A 164 16.11 -4.44 -18.57
C THR A 164 14.74 -4.26 -19.23
N SER A 165 13.75 -3.71 -18.52
CA SER A 165 12.42 -3.44 -19.08
C SER A 165 12.39 -2.22 -20.01
N ALA A 166 13.27 -1.23 -19.80
CA ALA A 166 13.39 -0.06 -20.67
C ALA A 166 14.20 -0.37 -21.95
N LEU A 167 15.19 -1.27 -21.88
CA LEU A 167 15.99 -1.67 -23.04
C LEU A 167 15.25 -2.60 -24.02
N LEU A 168 14.32 -3.43 -23.53
CA LEU A 168 13.55 -4.35 -24.40
C LEU A 168 12.45 -3.66 -25.24
N ARG A 169 12.10 -2.39 -24.96
CA ARG A 169 11.19 -1.60 -25.82
C ARG A 169 11.88 -0.81 -26.92
N VAL A 170 13.22 -0.67 -26.88
CA VAL A 170 13.97 0.12 -27.88
C VAL A 170 14.55 -0.76 -29.00
N SER A 171 14.64 -2.09 -28.80
CA SER A 171 15.22 -3.02 -29.80
C SER A 171 14.20 -3.68 -30.73
N GLY A 172 12.94 -3.21 -30.76
CA GLY A 172 11.86 -3.78 -31.56
C GLY A 172 11.45 -2.97 -32.79
N SER A 173 12.28 -2.02 -33.25
CA SER A 173 12.05 -1.24 -34.47
C SER A 173 13.30 -1.23 -35.34
N THR A 174 13.44 -2.27 -36.16
CA THR A 174 14.14 -2.22 -37.46
C THR A 174 13.36 -3.08 -38.44
#